data_AF-A0A5C7JDM7-F1
#
_entry.id   AF-A0A5C7JDM7-F1
#
_cell.length_a   1.000
_cell.length_b   1.000
_cell.length_c   1.000
_cell.angle_alpha   90.00
_cell.angle_beta   90.00
_cell.angle_gamma   90.00
#
_symmetry.space_group_name_H-M   'P 1'
#
loop_
_entity.id
_entity.type
_entity.pdbx_description
1 polymer ?
#
loop_
_entity_poly.entity_id
_entity_poly.type
_entity_poly.pdbx_seq_one_letter_code
_entity_poly.pdbx_strand_id
1 'polypeptide(L)'
;MQIQLTDIKNDEIKYNHQKDLYLSLNKLYSNPDFIKVFKTYYCSEYVLELVKDLSTYTDDTIEHKEILFELSVISSFQKFLNIIQTNGAMAIPSLSDLNAIPLSAVDAEQAI
;
A
#
# COMPACT_ATOMS: atom_id res chain seq x y z
N MET A 1 -24.50 13.49 18.96
CA MET A 1 -23.53 12.44 18.58
C MET A 1 -22.19 12.92 19.09
N GLN A 2 -21.71 12.31 20.17
CA GLN A 2 -20.48 12.70 20.83
C GLN A 2 -19.34 11.81 20.33
N ILE A 3 -18.18 12.43 20.07
CA ILE A 3 -16.98 11.74 19.53
C ILE A 3 -15.97 11.62 20.67
N GLN A 4 -15.45 10.41 20.89
CA GLN A 4 -14.44 10.19 21.93
C GLN A 4 -13.06 10.65 21.46
N LEU A 5 -12.32 11.33 22.35
CA LEU A 5 -10.96 11.82 22.09
C LEU A 5 -9.97 10.70 21.74
N THR A 6 -10.15 9.50 22.31
CA THR A 6 -9.34 8.31 22.02
C THR A 6 -9.50 7.84 20.58
N ASP A 7 -10.71 7.85 20.05
CA ASP A 7 -11.00 7.47 18.67
C ASP A 7 -10.38 8.47 17.69
N ILE A 8 -10.49 9.77 17.97
CA ILE A 8 -9.86 10.84 17.17
C ILE A 8 -8.34 10.65 17.13
N LYS A 9 -7.69 10.39 18.28
CA LYS A 9 -6.24 10.17 18.35
C LYS A 9 -5.79 8.92 17.58
N ASN A 10 -6.55 7.83 17.68
CA ASN A 10 -6.24 6.60 16.95
C ASN A 10 -6.37 6.79 15.44
N ASP A 11 -7.41 7.49 15.00
CA ASP A 11 -7.60 7.84 13.59
C ASP A 11 -6.50 8.79 13.09
N GLU A 12 -6.10 9.77 13.88
CA GLU A 12 -4.98 10.67 13.56
C GLU A 12 -3.67 9.90 13.36
N ILE A 13 -3.33 8.98 14.26
CA ILE A 13 -2.13 8.12 14.14
C ILE A 13 -2.19 7.28 12.87
N LYS A 14 -3.32 6.64 12.61
CA LYS A 14 -3.54 5.80 11.42
C LYS A 14 -3.39 6.60 10.14
N TYR A 15 -4.04 7.75 10.03
CA TYR A 15 -3.97 8.57 8.82
C TYR A 15 -2.59 9.19 8.61
N ASN A 16 -1.89 9.60 9.68
CA ASN A 16 -0.51 10.07 9.57
C ASN A 16 0.42 8.97 9.04
N HIS A 17 0.32 7.74 9.55
CA HIS A 17 1.11 6.62 9.01
C HIS A 17 0.80 6.35 7.52
N GLN A 18 -0.48 6.38 7.13
CA GLN A 18 -0.87 6.19 5.72
C GLN A 18 -0.32 7.30 4.81
N LYS A 19 -0.37 8.55 5.28
CA LYS A 19 0.19 9.71 4.58
C LYS A 19 1.70 9.58 4.42
N ASP A 20 2.43 9.26 5.48
CA ASP A 20 3.89 9.19 5.46
C ASP A 20 4.41 8.06 4.56
N LEU A 21 3.73 6.91 4.58
CA LEU A 21 3.99 5.81 3.66
C LEU A 21 3.75 6.22 2.20
N TYR A 22 2.65 6.91 1.91
CA TYR A 22 2.37 7.41 0.57
C TYR A 22 3.40 8.43 0.08
N LEU A 23 3.79 9.39 0.92
CA LEU A 23 4.83 10.36 0.58
C LEU A 23 6.19 9.69 0.33
N SER A 24 6.52 8.68 1.13
CA SER A 24 7.75 7.89 0.97
C SER A 24 7.72 7.09 -0.33
N LEU A 25 6.59 6.43 -0.63
CA LEU A 25 6.40 5.68 -1.87
C LEU A 25 6.45 6.59 -3.11
N ASN A 26 5.85 7.78 -3.05
CA ASN A 26 5.91 8.76 -4.14
C ASN A 26 7.34 9.28 -4.36
N LYS A 27 8.10 9.54 -3.29
CA LYS A 27 9.52 9.90 -3.40
C LYS A 27 10.33 8.79 -4.06
N LEU A 28 10.08 7.53 -3.70
CA LEU A 28 10.72 6.37 -4.34
C LEU A 28 10.33 6.26 -5.81
N TYR A 29 9.07 6.44 -6.18
CA TYR A 29 8.66 6.47 -7.59
C TYR A 29 9.25 7.66 -8.35
N SER A 30 9.51 8.80 -7.70
CA SER A 30 10.21 9.90 -8.36
C SER A 30 11.71 9.65 -8.56
N ASN A 31 12.26 8.60 -7.94
CA ASN A 31 13.65 8.19 -8.15
C ASN A 31 13.74 7.34 -9.44
N PRO A 32 14.36 7.86 -10.52
CA PRO A 32 14.42 7.16 -11.80
C PRO A 32 15.24 5.86 -11.73
N ASP A 33 16.21 5.75 -10.82
CA ASP A 33 16.99 4.53 -10.63
C ASP A 33 16.14 3.44 -9.97
N PHE A 34 15.30 3.76 -8.99
CA PHE A 34 14.34 2.81 -8.41
C PHE A 34 13.34 2.32 -9.47
N ILE A 35 12.75 3.22 -10.26
CA ILE A 35 11.87 2.82 -11.37
C ILE A 35 12.61 1.94 -12.36
N LYS A 36 13.83 2.32 -12.75
CA LYS A 36 14.62 1.58 -13.73
C LYS A 36 14.98 0.21 -13.19
N VAL A 37 15.44 0.10 -11.95
CA VAL A 37 15.78 -1.18 -11.34
C VAL A 37 14.54 -2.06 -11.18
N PHE A 38 13.44 -1.53 -10.66
CA PHE A 38 12.22 -2.29 -10.44
C PHE A 38 11.55 -2.72 -11.76
N LYS A 39 11.34 -1.80 -12.71
CA LYS A 39 10.70 -2.14 -13.99
C LYS A 39 11.59 -2.97 -14.91
N THR A 40 12.91 -2.69 -14.95
CA THR A 40 13.81 -3.40 -15.86
C THR A 40 14.19 -4.77 -15.29
N TYR A 41 14.75 -4.84 -14.08
CA TYR A 41 15.22 -6.12 -13.54
C TYR A 41 14.08 -6.99 -13.01
N TYR A 42 13.12 -6.42 -12.28
CA TYR A 42 12.07 -7.22 -11.66
C TYR A 42 10.93 -7.55 -12.63
N CYS A 43 10.46 -6.58 -13.43
CA CYS A 43 9.35 -6.84 -14.35
C CYS A 43 9.77 -7.31 -15.75
N SER A 44 10.92 -6.87 -16.29
CA SER A 44 11.33 -7.29 -17.63
C SER A 44 12.20 -8.53 -17.59
N GLU A 45 13.27 -8.56 -16.81
CA GLU A 45 14.19 -9.71 -16.82
C GLU A 45 13.63 -10.88 -15.99
N TYR A 46 13.30 -10.66 -14.71
CA TYR A 46 12.84 -11.74 -13.83
C TYR A 46 11.51 -12.36 -14.28
N VAL A 47 10.48 -11.56 -14.60
CA VAL A 47 9.18 -12.12 -15.02
C VAL A 47 9.28 -12.82 -16.38
N LEU A 48 10.00 -12.27 -17.36
CA LEU A 48 10.17 -12.97 -18.65
C LEU A 48 10.94 -14.27 -18.47
N GLU A 49 12.00 -14.28 -17.65
CA GLU A 49 12.75 -15.49 -17.34
C GLU A 49 11.90 -16.53 -16.61
N LEU A 50 11.04 -16.09 -15.69
CA LEU A 50 10.12 -16.94 -14.92
C LEU A 50 9.06 -17.60 -15.82
N VAL A 51 8.56 -16.89 -16.84
CA VAL A 51 7.45 -17.38 -17.69
C VAL A 51 7.90 -17.94 -19.05
N LYS A 52 9.19 -17.88 -19.39
CA LYS A 52 9.70 -18.26 -20.72
C LYS A 52 9.37 -19.71 -21.10
N ASP A 53 9.40 -20.60 -20.12
CA ASP A 53 9.20 -22.04 -20.33
C ASP A 53 7.76 -22.48 -20.04
N LEU A 54 6.86 -21.55 -19.67
CA LEU A 54 5.48 -21.87 -19.27
C LEU A 54 4.73 -22.67 -20.36
N SER A 55 5.01 -22.37 -21.63
CA SER A 55 4.43 -23.07 -22.78
C SER A 55 4.85 -24.55 -22.92
N THR A 56 5.90 -24.97 -22.21
CA THR A 56 6.43 -26.33 -22.23
C THR A 56 5.88 -27.21 -21.11
N TYR A 57 5.22 -26.60 -20.12
CA TYR A 57 4.61 -27.27 -18.99
C TYR A 57 3.10 -27.45 -19.19
N THR A 58 2.56 -28.56 -18.69
CA THR A 58 1.11 -28.75 -18.58
C THR A 58 0.62 -28.23 -17.23
N ASP A 59 -0.65 -27.82 -17.14
CA ASP A 59 -1.29 -27.26 -15.93
C ASP A 59 -1.07 -28.07 -14.63
N ASP A 60 -0.87 -29.38 -14.76
CA ASP A 60 -0.69 -30.27 -13.62
C ASP A 60 0.74 -30.35 -13.09
N THR A 61 1.75 -29.86 -13.80
CA THR A 61 3.14 -29.95 -13.34
C THR A 61 3.41 -29.04 -12.14
N ILE A 62 4.44 -29.41 -11.37
CA ILE A 62 4.86 -28.63 -10.20
C ILE A 62 5.38 -27.26 -10.67
N GLU A 63 6.18 -27.25 -11.73
CA GLU A 63 6.79 -26.06 -12.32
C GLU A 63 5.73 -25.05 -12.76
N HIS A 64 4.64 -25.51 -13.41
CA HIS A 64 3.56 -24.61 -13.80
C HIS A 64 2.88 -23.99 -12.57
N LYS A 65 2.58 -24.80 -11.54
CA LYS A 65 1.92 -24.34 -10.31
C LYS A 65 2.79 -23.37 -9.51
N GLU A 66 4.09 -23.62 -9.43
CA GLU A 66 5.06 -22.73 -8.77
C GLU A 66 5.18 -21.40 -9.50
N ILE A 67 5.29 -21.40 -10.83
CA ILE A 67 5.31 -20.15 -11.61
C ILE A 67 4.03 -19.33 -11.39
N LEU A 68 2.85 -19.97 -11.40
CA LEU A 68 1.59 -19.27 -11.11
C LEU A 68 1.53 -18.72 -9.68
N PHE A 69 2.06 -19.46 -8.70
CA PHE A 69 2.17 -18.99 -7.33
C PHE A 69 3.06 -17.75 -7.25
N GLU A 70 4.25 -17.77 -7.85
CA GLU A 70 5.15 -16.61 -7.88
C GLU A 70 4.51 -15.39 -8.56
N LEU A 71 3.84 -15.59 -9.71
CA LEU A 71 3.08 -14.53 -10.37
C LEU A 71 1.96 -13.97 -9.48
N SER A 72 1.32 -14.81 -8.66
CA SER A 72 0.30 -14.37 -7.70
C SER A 72 0.88 -13.53 -6.56
N VAL A 73 2.10 -13.84 -6.11
CA VAL A 73 2.83 -13.07 -5.10
C VAL A 73 3.19 -11.69 -5.66
N ILE A 74 3.70 -11.63 -6.89
CA ILE A 74 4.00 -10.36 -7.59
C ILE A 74 2.73 -9.51 -7.72
N SER A 75 1.63 -10.12 -8.17
CA SER A 75 0.33 -9.44 -8.30
C SER A 75 -0.19 -8.92 -6.96
N SER A 76 0.01 -9.68 -5.89
CA SER A 76 -0.38 -9.27 -4.53
C SER A 76 0.45 -8.11 -4.02
N PHE A 77 1.76 -8.09 -4.31
CA PHE A 77 2.62 -6.96 -3.99
C PHE A 77 2.23 -5.69 -4.75
N GLN A 78 1.89 -5.79 -6.04
CA GLN A 78 1.37 -4.65 -6.81
C GLN A 78 0.06 -4.11 -6.21
N LYS A 79 -0.87 -5.00 -5.83
CA LYS A 79 -2.10 -4.60 -5.13
C LYS A 79 -1.80 -3.89 -3.81
N PHE A 80 -0.85 -4.38 -3.03
CA PHE A 80 -0.43 -3.77 -1.78
C PHE A 80 0.10 -2.33 -1.99
N LEU A 81 0.95 -2.11 -3.01
CA LEU A 81 1.44 -0.78 -3.36
C LEU A 81 0.30 0.17 -3.77
N ASN A 82 -0.66 -0.32 -4.57
CA ASN A 82 -1.83 0.47 -4.96
C ASN A 82 -2.73 0.82 -3.75
N ILE A 83 -2.88 -0.09 -2.79
CA ILE A 83 -3.60 0.17 -1.54
C ILE A 83 -2.90 1.27 -0.73
N ILE A 84 -1.57 1.26 -0.64
CA ILE A 84 -0.81 2.33 0.03
C ILE A 84 -1.09 3.67 -0.65
N GLN A 85 -1.03 3.74 -1.98
CA GLN A 85 -1.32 4.97 -2.72
C GLN A 85 -2.74 5.48 -2.47
N THR A 86 -3.72 4.58 -2.56
CA THR A 86 -5.13 4.92 -2.38
C THR A 86 -5.42 5.39 -0.96
N ASN A 87 -4.99 4.62 0.04
CA ASN A 87 -5.22 4.96 1.45
C ASN A 87 -4.51 6.24 1.84
N GLY A 88 -3.26 6.46 1.42
CA GLY A 88 -2.53 7.68 1.74
C GLY A 88 -3.09 8.92 1.03
N ALA A 89 -3.57 8.79 -0.22
CA ALA A 89 -4.26 9.87 -0.91
C ALA A 89 -5.57 10.26 -0.22
N MET A 90 -6.31 9.29 0.33
CA MET A 90 -7.52 9.54 1.12
C MET A 90 -7.22 10.05 2.53
N ALA A 91 -6.10 9.65 3.13
CA ALA A 91 -5.70 10.08 4.47
C ALA A 91 -5.42 11.60 4.55
N ILE A 92 -4.98 12.23 3.46
CA ILE A 92 -4.72 13.68 3.42
C ILE A 92 -6.00 14.50 3.69
N PRO A 93 -7.09 14.36 2.92
CA PRO A 93 -8.34 15.05 3.22
C PRO A 93 -8.94 14.58 4.56
N SER A 94 -8.86 13.28 4.90
CA SER A 94 -9.36 12.80 6.20
C SER A 94 -8.68 13.45 7.40
N LEU A 95 -7.36 13.72 7.33
CA LEU A 95 -6.65 14.49 8.37
C LEU A 95 -7.10 15.95 8.40
N SER A 96 -7.36 16.55 7.24
CA SER A 96 -7.88 17.92 7.17
C SER A 96 -9.26 18.01 7.83
N ASP A 97 -10.13 17.04 7.57
CA ASP A 97 -11.47 16.97 8.15
C ASP A 97 -11.41 16.73 9.66
N LEU A 98 -10.52 15.83 10.11
CA LEU A 98 -10.31 15.53 11.53
C LEU A 98 -9.82 16.77 12.29
N ASN A 99 -8.86 17.51 11.72
CA ASN A 99 -8.33 18.74 12.31
C ASN A 99 -9.33 19.90 12.34
N ALA A 100 -10.40 19.82 11.54
CA ALA A 100 -11.47 20.81 11.51
C ALA A 100 -12.57 20.54 12.56
N ILE A 101 -12.53 19.40 13.28
CA ILE A 101 -13.50 19.09 14.34
C ILE A 101 -13.32 20.11 15.47
N PRO A 102 -14.36 20.90 15.81
CA PRO A 102 -14.27 21.87 16.89
C PRO A 102 -14.17 21.16 18.24
N LEU A 103 -13.31 21.66 19.13
CA LEU A 103 -13.10 21.13 20.49
C LEU A 103 -14.39 20.99 21.30
N SER A 104 -15.40 21.84 21.03
CA SER A 104 -16.72 21.78 21.67
C SER A 104 -17.55 20.54 21.30
N ALA A 105 -17.18 19.82 20.23
CA ALA A 105 -17.83 18.60 19.78
C ALA A 105 -17.11 17.32 20.27
N VAL A 106 -15.99 17.48 20.99
CA VAL A 106 -15.17 16.39 21.49
C VAL A 106 -15.46 16.20 22.97
N ASP A 107 -15.88 15.00 23.34
CA ASP A 107 -16.05 14.64 24.76
C ASP A 107 -14.69 14.34 25.37
N ALA A 108 -14.30 15.17 26.34
CA ALA A 108 -13.11 14.98 27.15
C ALA A 108 -13.47 14.23 28.45
N GLU A 109 -13.87 12.95 28.35
CA GLU A 109 -13.93 12.03 29.49
C GLU A 109 -13.11 10.78 29.14
N GLN A 110 -12.22 10.19 29.95
CA GLN A 110 -11.56 10.49 31.22
C GLN A 110 -10.26 9.65 31.18
N ALA A 111 -9.09 10.25 31.40
CA ALA A 111 -7.92 9.50 31.85
C ALA A 111 -7.72 9.86 33.33
N ILE A 112 -8.34 9.06 34.20
CA ILE A 112 -7.89 8.89 35.59
C ILE A 112 -6.79 7.85 35.57
#